data_AF-A0A9D7HQG7-F1
#
_entry.id   AF-A0A9D7HQG7-F1
#
_cell.length_a   1.000
_cell.length_b   1.000
_cell.length_c   1.000
_cell.angle_alpha   90.00
_cell.angle_beta   90.00
_cell.angle_gamma   90.00
#
_symmetry.space_group_name_H-M   'P 1'
#
loop_
_entity.id
_entity.type
_entity.pdbx_description
1 polymer ?
#
loop_
_entity_poly.entity_id
_entity_poly.type
_entity_poly.pdbx_seq_one_letter_code
_entity_poly.pdbx_strand_id
1 'polypeptide(L)'
;MSTMTATDPKATVLPLLEGSSWPGAAEALAQVNALPVPGIKTEAWKYTRVGKLFNQPYAAPNADTNVALPARLPFNVTRVVFVNGHFRADLSDDMKADKGIVIDSLKHHLSHMAR
;
A
#
# COMPACT_ATOMS: atom_id res chain seq x y z
N MET A 1 -3.19 -41.65 -0.99
CA MET A 1 -2.69 -40.51 -0.19
C MET A 1 -3.11 -39.24 -0.92
N SER A 2 -4.16 -38.57 -0.44
CA SER A 2 -4.70 -37.37 -1.10
C SER A 2 -3.83 -36.17 -0.72
N THR A 3 -3.10 -35.64 -1.69
CA THR A 3 -2.43 -34.34 -1.57
C THR A 3 -3.51 -33.27 -1.45
N MET A 4 -3.76 -32.78 -0.23
CA MET A 4 -4.50 -31.54 -0.04
C MET A 4 -3.71 -30.43 -0.74
N THR A 5 -4.18 -29.98 -1.89
CA THR A 5 -3.71 -28.75 -2.53
C THR A 5 -4.04 -27.61 -1.57
N ALA A 6 -3.04 -27.18 -0.78
CA ALA A 6 -3.16 -25.97 0.00
C ALA A 6 -3.39 -24.82 -1.00
N THR A 7 -4.57 -24.21 -0.97
CA THR A 7 -4.86 -22.99 -1.72
C THR A 7 -3.77 -21.98 -1.39
N ASP A 8 -3.03 -21.50 -2.41
CA ASP A 8 -2.02 -20.48 -2.19
C ASP A 8 -2.74 -19.23 -1.63
N PRO A 9 -2.46 -18.82 -0.39
CA PRO A 9 -3.11 -17.66 0.23
C PRO A 9 -2.96 -16.38 -0.60
N LYS A 10 -1.92 -16.29 -1.44
CA LYS A 10 -1.62 -15.09 -2.23
C LYS A 10 -2.37 -15.02 -3.56
N ALA A 11 -2.94 -16.14 -4.03
CA ALA A 11 -3.50 -16.26 -5.37
C ALA A 11 -4.66 -15.29 -5.66
N THR A 12 -5.39 -14.85 -4.64
CA THR A 12 -6.49 -13.90 -4.78
C THR A 12 -6.05 -12.44 -4.75
N VAL A 13 -4.82 -12.15 -4.31
CA VAL A 13 -4.34 -10.78 -4.05
C VAL A 13 -3.32 -10.33 -5.09
N LEU A 14 -2.35 -11.18 -5.45
CA LEU A 14 -1.27 -10.79 -6.37
C LEU A 14 -1.76 -10.32 -7.73
N PRO A 15 -2.79 -10.94 -8.36
CA PRO A 15 -3.32 -10.44 -9.64
C PRO A 15 -3.86 -9.01 -9.55
N LEU A 16 -4.34 -8.56 -8.38
CA LEU A 16 -4.83 -7.19 -8.18
C LEU A 16 -3.70 -6.15 -8.17
N LEU A 17 -2.44 -6.59 -8.04
CA LEU A 17 -1.26 -5.74 -7.96
C LEU A 17 -0.48 -5.70 -9.28
N GLU A 18 -0.86 -6.52 -10.26
CA GLU A 18 -0.27 -6.51 -11.60
C GLU A 18 -0.51 -5.17 -12.30
N GLY A 19 0.48 -4.70 -13.07
CA GLY A 19 0.38 -3.44 -13.80
C GLY A 19 0.40 -2.18 -12.92
N SER A 20 0.72 -2.30 -11.64
CA SER A 20 0.92 -1.14 -10.75
C SER A 20 1.94 -0.17 -11.34
N SER A 21 1.62 1.13 -11.30
CA SER A 21 2.49 2.21 -11.76
C SER A 21 3.54 2.64 -10.72
N TRP A 22 3.56 1.97 -9.56
CA TRP A 22 4.49 2.29 -8.49
C TRP A 22 5.93 1.89 -8.87
N PRO A 23 6.92 2.74 -8.63
CA PRO A 23 8.31 2.41 -8.93
C PRO A 23 8.76 1.11 -8.23
N GLY A 24 9.33 0.16 -8.98
CA GLY A 24 9.78 -1.13 -8.45
C GLY A 24 8.67 -2.15 -8.18
N ALA A 25 7.43 -1.89 -8.62
CA ALA A 25 6.30 -2.77 -8.33
C ALA A 25 6.44 -4.17 -8.94
N ALA A 26 7.02 -4.29 -10.14
CA ALA A 26 7.19 -5.59 -10.79
C ALA A 26 8.18 -6.49 -10.03
N GLU A 27 9.31 -5.91 -9.59
CA GLU A 27 10.32 -6.60 -8.80
C GLU A 27 9.76 -7.00 -7.43
N ALA A 28 9.04 -6.08 -6.76
CA ALA A 28 8.39 -6.36 -5.49
C ALA A 28 7.33 -7.48 -5.63
N LEU A 29 6.54 -7.46 -6.71
CA LEU A 29 5.54 -8.50 -6.98
C LEU A 29 6.21 -9.87 -7.18
N ALA A 30 7.29 -9.93 -7.94
CA ALA A 30 8.06 -11.16 -8.15
C ALA A 30 8.65 -11.70 -6.84
N GLN A 31 9.20 -10.82 -5.99
CA GLN A 31 9.74 -11.20 -4.68
C GLN A 31 8.66 -11.72 -3.74
N VAL A 32 7.51 -11.04 -3.64
CA VAL A 32 6.38 -11.49 -2.80
C VAL A 32 5.81 -12.82 -3.31
N ASN A 33 5.79 -13.04 -4.63
CA ASN A 33 5.37 -14.31 -5.20
C ASN A 33 6.32 -15.46 -4.80
N ALA A 34 7.64 -15.21 -4.77
CA ALA A 34 8.63 -16.20 -4.37
C ALA A 34 8.63 -16.52 -2.86
N LEU A 35 8.31 -15.54 -2.00
CA LEU A 35 8.34 -15.71 -0.54
C LEU A 35 7.10 -16.47 -0.02
N PRO A 36 7.25 -17.42 0.91
CA PRO A 36 6.09 -18.04 1.54
C PRO A 36 5.35 -17.03 2.45
N VAL A 37 4.04 -17.21 2.60
CA VAL A 37 3.30 -16.48 3.64
C VAL A 37 3.78 -16.96 5.02
N PRO A 38 4.20 -16.05 5.91
CA PRO A 38 4.71 -16.46 7.21
C PRO A 38 3.60 -17.06 8.08
N GLY A 39 3.99 -17.97 8.97
CA GLY A 39 3.08 -18.59 9.93
C GLY A 39 3.65 -18.58 11.33
N ILE A 40 2.97 -19.23 12.28
CA ILE A 40 3.42 -19.32 13.68
C ILE A 40 4.78 -20.01 13.87
N LYS A 41 5.25 -20.74 12.85
CA LYS A 41 6.57 -21.38 12.82
C LYS A 41 7.67 -20.43 12.35
N THR A 42 7.32 -19.32 11.71
CA THR A 42 8.25 -18.25 11.37
C THR A 42 8.50 -17.44 12.62
N GLU A 43 9.75 -17.37 13.10
CA GLU A 43 10.11 -16.80 14.41
C GLU A 43 9.53 -15.39 14.62
N ALA A 44 9.72 -14.49 13.65
CA ALA A 44 9.21 -13.12 13.67
C ALA A 44 7.67 -13.01 13.72
N TRP A 45 6.96 -14.10 13.42
CA TRP A 45 5.49 -14.16 13.33
C TRP A 45 4.86 -15.12 14.34
N LYS A 46 5.63 -15.65 15.29
CA LYS A 46 5.17 -16.63 16.30
C LYS A 46 3.89 -16.19 17.01
N TYR A 47 3.75 -14.88 17.26
CA TYR A 47 2.63 -14.31 18.01
C TYR A 47 1.61 -13.55 17.12
N THR A 48 1.83 -13.50 15.81
CA THR A 48 0.98 -12.75 14.87
C THR A 48 0.35 -13.69 13.85
N ARG A 49 -0.95 -13.95 13.99
CA ARG A 49 -1.69 -14.89 13.13
C ARG A 49 -2.13 -14.23 11.82
N VAL A 50 -1.24 -14.16 10.82
CA VAL A 50 -1.56 -13.54 9.51
C VAL A 50 -2.36 -14.41 8.56
N GLY A 51 -2.42 -15.73 8.76
CA GLY A 51 -3.14 -16.62 7.84
C GLY A 51 -4.61 -16.24 7.62
N LYS A 52 -5.25 -15.61 8.61
CA LYS A 52 -6.64 -15.12 8.49
C LYS A 52 -6.82 -14.00 7.45
N LEU A 53 -5.78 -13.22 7.16
CA LEU A 53 -5.85 -12.13 6.18
C LEU A 53 -6.20 -12.66 4.79
N PHE A 54 -5.79 -13.89 4.46
CA PHE A 54 -5.96 -14.49 3.14
C PHE A 54 -7.26 -15.30 3.00
N ASN A 55 -8.07 -15.40 4.06
CA ASN A 55 -9.33 -16.13 4.05
C ASN A 55 -10.53 -15.26 3.64
N GLN A 56 -10.28 -14.14 2.96
CA GLN A 56 -11.30 -13.20 2.50
C GLN A 56 -10.94 -12.66 1.11
N PRO A 57 -11.94 -12.30 0.29
CA PRO A 57 -11.68 -11.66 -1.00
C PRO A 57 -11.13 -10.25 -0.80
N TYR A 58 -10.20 -9.86 -1.67
CA TYR A 58 -9.70 -8.49 -1.78
C TYR A 58 -10.28 -7.82 -3.01
N ALA A 59 -10.34 -6.48 -2.99
CA ALA A 59 -10.78 -5.67 -4.11
C ALA A 59 -9.74 -4.58 -4.39
N ALA A 60 -9.71 -4.11 -5.64
CA ALA A 60 -8.89 -2.97 -6.02
C ALA A 60 -9.34 -1.69 -5.26
N PRO A 61 -8.40 -0.81 -4.88
CA PRO A 61 -8.74 0.44 -4.21
C PRO A 61 -9.57 1.37 -5.11
N ASN A 62 -10.50 2.11 -4.52
CA ASN A 62 -11.34 3.10 -5.21
C ASN A 62 -10.98 4.53 -4.74
N ALA A 63 -10.51 5.36 -5.65
CA ALA A 63 -10.08 6.75 -5.40
C ALA A 63 -11.24 7.73 -5.16
N ASP A 64 -12.41 7.48 -5.76
CA ASP A 64 -13.53 8.43 -5.83
C ASP A 64 -14.51 8.28 -4.67
N THR A 65 -14.03 7.73 -3.56
CA THR A 65 -14.83 7.63 -2.34
C THR A 65 -14.95 9.01 -1.69
N ASN A 66 -16.18 9.45 -1.42
CA ASN A 66 -16.42 10.65 -0.63
C ASN A 66 -16.12 10.35 0.85
N VAL A 67 -15.27 11.16 1.48
CA VAL A 67 -14.85 10.97 2.86
C VAL A 67 -15.01 12.27 3.66
N ALA A 68 -15.58 12.16 4.86
CA ALA A 68 -15.58 13.26 5.80
C ALA A 68 -14.22 13.36 6.48
N LEU A 69 -13.58 14.53 6.42
CA LEU A 69 -12.29 14.72 7.09
C LEU A 69 -12.51 14.92 8.59
N PRO A 70 -11.63 14.36 9.45
CA PRO A 70 -11.65 14.63 10.87
C PRO A 70 -11.34 16.11 11.16
N ALA A 71 -11.67 16.54 12.38
CA ALA A 71 -11.28 17.86 12.87
C ALA A 71 -9.76 18.04 12.80
N ARG A 72 -9.31 19.27 12.55
CA ARG A 72 -7.88 19.58 12.50
C ARG A 72 -7.26 19.50 13.90
N LEU A 73 -5.97 19.22 13.91
CA LEU A 73 -5.15 19.33 15.11
C LEU A 73 -5.11 20.81 15.56
N PRO A 74 -5.00 21.09 16.87
CA PRO A 74 -5.05 22.45 17.42
C PRO A 74 -3.71 23.21 17.25
N PHE A 75 -3.01 23.00 16.14
CA PHE A 75 -1.78 23.69 15.77
C PHE A 75 -1.61 23.68 14.25
N ASN A 76 -0.78 24.59 13.74
CA ASN A 76 -0.58 24.74 12.31
C ASN A 76 0.13 23.51 11.73
N VAL A 77 -0.52 22.83 10.79
CA VAL A 77 -0.02 21.62 10.12
C VAL A 77 -0.42 21.63 8.66
N THR A 78 0.48 21.13 7.81
CA THR A 78 0.16 20.78 6.42
C THR A 78 -0.50 19.41 6.39
N ARG A 79 -1.78 19.35 6.03
CA ARG A 79 -2.53 18.10 5.90
C ARG A 79 -2.44 17.56 4.47
N VAL A 80 -1.94 16.33 4.34
CA VAL A 80 -1.90 15.58 3.09
C VAL A 80 -2.85 14.39 3.20
N VAL A 81 -3.80 14.27 2.28
CA VAL A 81 -4.88 13.27 2.33
C VAL A 81 -4.67 12.19 1.29
N PHE A 82 -4.71 10.94 1.75
CA PHE A 82 -4.77 9.75 0.91
C PHE A 82 -6.08 9.00 1.21
N VAL A 83 -6.85 8.69 0.16
CA VAL A 83 -8.09 7.92 0.26
C VAL A 83 -7.88 6.60 -0.48
N ASN A 84 -7.96 5.48 0.24
CA ASN A 84 -7.71 4.14 -0.30
C ASN A 84 -6.37 4.02 -1.05
N GLY A 85 -5.32 4.71 -0.58
CA GLY A 85 -4.00 4.72 -1.22
C GLY A 85 -3.82 5.74 -2.36
N HIS A 86 -4.85 6.50 -2.72
CA HIS A 86 -4.78 7.55 -3.74
C HIS A 86 -4.67 8.93 -3.10
N PHE A 87 -3.74 9.75 -3.59
CA PHE A 87 -3.62 11.16 -3.18
C PHE A 87 -4.84 11.98 -3.65
N ARG A 88 -5.43 12.78 -2.74
CA ARG A 88 -6.59 13.64 -2.99
C ARG A 88 -6.21 15.10 -2.78
N ALA A 89 -5.85 15.77 -3.89
CA ALA A 89 -5.42 17.17 -3.87
C ALA A 89 -6.53 18.13 -3.40
N ASP A 90 -7.79 17.83 -3.73
CA ASP A 90 -8.98 18.59 -3.35
C ASP A 90 -9.28 18.55 -1.84
N LEU A 91 -8.75 17.55 -1.13
CA LEU A 91 -8.89 17.38 0.32
C LEU A 91 -7.62 17.76 1.10
N SER A 92 -6.52 18.00 0.39
CA SER A 92 -5.20 18.31 0.96
C SER A 92 -4.94 19.81 1.00
N ASP A 93 -4.03 20.23 1.86
CA ASP A 93 -3.53 21.60 1.88
C ASP A 93 -2.57 21.86 0.70
N ASP A 94 -2.34 23.15 0.41
CA ASP A 94 -1.31 23.53 -0.57
C ASP A 94 0.08 23.13 -0.06
N MET A 95 0.68 22.17 -0.76
CA MET A 95 1.96 21.59 -0.43
C MET A 95 3.14 22.54 -0.66
N LYS A 96 2.93 23.67 -1.36
CA LYS A 96 3.97 24.68 -1.63
C LYS A 96 3.98 25.81 -0.60
N ALA A 97 3.06 25.80 0.36
CA ALA A 97 2.94 26.86 1.35
C ALA A 97 4.13 26.88 2.34
N ASP A 98 4.70 25.72 2.64
CA ASP A 98 5.87 25.60 3.53
C ASP A 98 7.17 25.61 2.71
N LYS A 99 8.00 26.63 2.95
CA LYS A 99 9.27 26.81 2.22
C LYS A 99 10.39 25.87 2.71
N GLY A 100 10.22 25.24 3.88
CA GLY A 100 11.21 24.32 4.45
C GLY A 100 11.06 22.87 3.99
N ILE A 101 9.98 22.54 3.28
CA ILE A 101 9.62 21.17 2.92
C ILE A 101 9.28 21.12 1.43
N VAL A 102 9.88 20.15 0.72
CA VAL A 102 9.48 19.82 -0.65
C VAL A 102 8.69 18.52 -0.61
N ILE A 103 7.43 18.58 -1.02
CA ILE A 103 6.56 17.41 -1.13
C ILE A 103 6.27 17.17 -2.61
N ASP A 104 6.52 15.94 -3.07
CA ASP A 104 6.33 15.54 -4.45
C ASP A 104 5.96 14.06 -4.55
N SER A 105 5.48 13.64 -5.72
CA SER A 105 5.27 12.24 -6.02
C SER A 105 6.60 11.48 -6.08
N LEU A 106 6.60 10.25 -5.55
CA LEU A 106 7.78 9.38 -5.60
C LEU A 106 8.29 9.16 -7.04
N LYS A 107 7.36 9.04 -8.01
CA LYS A 107 7.70 8.89 -9.43
C LYS A 107 8.52 10.07 -9.96
N HIS A 108 8.12 11.30 -9.62
CA HIS A 108 8.85 12.49 -10.05
C HIS A 108 10.20 12.60 -9.31
N HIS A 109 10.22 12.34 -8.01
CA HIS A 109 11.45 12.40 -7.21
C HIS A 109 12.53 11.40 -7.68
N LEU A 110 12.15 10.14 -7.95
CA LEU A 110 13.08 9.12 -8.42
C LEU A 110 13.62 9.41 -9.83
N SER A 111 12.87 10.15 -10.65
CA SER A 111 13.34 10.60 -11.98
C SER A 111 14.49 11.61 -11.86
N HIS A 112 14.61 12.30 -10.71
CA HIS A 112 15.67 13.27 -10.44
C HIS A 112 16.97 12.64 -9.92
N MET A 113 16.91 11.46 -9.30
CA MET A 113 18.09 10.75 -8.75
C MET A 113 18.79 9.82 -9.74
N ALA A 114 18.16 9.52 -10.89
CA ALA A 114 18.73 8.67 -11.94
C ALA A 114 19.64 9.43 -12.94
N ARG A 115 20.02 10.67 -12.61
CA ARG A 115 20.90 11.54 -13.38
C ARG A 115 22.20 11.78 -12.64
#